data_AF-A0A0Q7PF35-F1
#
_entry.id   AF-A0A0Q7PF35-F1
#
_cell.length_a   1.000
_cell.length_b   1.000
_cell.length_c   1.000
_cell.angle_alpha   90.00
_cell.angle_beta   90.00
_cell.angle_gamma   90.00
#
_symmetry.space_group_name_H-M   'P 1'
#
loop_
_entity.id
_entity.type
_entity.pdbx_description
1 polymer ?
#
loop_
_entity_poly.entity_id
_entity_poly.type
_entity_poly.pdbx_seq_one_letter_code
_entity_poly.pdbx_strand_id
1 'polypeptide(L)'
;MQAAFVTGNAAVPGHAALLEAVQAAIDAARAATTPVIFLQNDGAPGTVDAPHQPGWELHFPPRAHEIVVRKTMDNGFEQTGLDDILTGLGIQTLALCGVLSEMCVAATARGAMQRGYGVILPHDGHATYDVPPGPGGSGLVPAAMAARSAEWSLGDEIIVVASVADIRFSIPEKR
;
A
#
# COMPACT_ATOMS: atom_id res chain seq x y z
N MET A 1 4.28 -3.84 3.10
CA MET A 1 3.97 -3.51 4.51
C MET A 1 5.10 -4.01 5.39
N GLN A 2 5.73 -3.12 6.16
CA GLN A 2 6.88 -3.43 7.00
C GLN A 2 6.48 -3.51 8.47
N ALA A 3 7.17 -4.36 9.24
CA ALA A 3 6.84 -4.68 10.62
C ALA A 3 6.76 -3.45 11.53
N ALA A 4 7.60 -2.43 11.29
CA ALA A 4 7.62 -1.17 12.05
C ALA A 4 6.24 -0.50 12.19
N PHE A 5 5.36 -0.66 11.19
CA PHE A 5 4.09 0.05 11.13
C PHE A 5 2.89 -0.81 11.53
N VAL A 6 3.08 -2.12 11.72
CA VAL A 6 1.98 -3.08 11.93
C VAL A 6 2.24 -4.08 13.05
N THR A 7 3.33 -3.92 13.80
CA THR A 7 3.69 -4.80 14.91
C THR A 7 4.07 -3.99 16.15
N GLY A 8 3.66 -4.47 17.32
CA GLY A 8 3.95 -3.84 18.60
C GLY A 8 3.15 -2.56 18.85
N ASN A 9 3.54 -1.83 19.89
CA ASN A 9 2.78 -0.67 20.39
C ASN A 9 2.79 0.54 19.43
N ALA A 10 3.70 0.57 18.46
CA ALA A 10 3.80 1.61 17.45
C ALA A 10 3.02 1.30 16.16
N ALA A 11 2.31 0.16 16.11
CA ALA A 11 1.49 -0.19 14.97
C ALA A 11 0.36 0.81 14.74
N VAL A 12 -0.04 1.00 13.48
CA VAL A 12 -1.20 1.82 13.13
C VAL A 12 -2.46 1.34 13.87
N PRO A 13 -3.36 2.27 14.30
CA PRO A 13 -4.67 1.89 14.83
C PRO A 13 -5.40 0.95 13.87
N GLY A 14 -5.99 -0.14 14.40
CA GLY A 14 -6.72 -1.12 13.59
C GLY A 14 -5.85 -2.08 12.77
N HIS A 15 -4.52 -2.11 12.98
CA HIS A 15 -3.61 -2.96 12.21
C HIS A 15 -4.02 -4.44 12.16
N ALA A 16 -4.63 -5.02 13.20
CA ALA A 16 -5.05 -6.43 13.17
C ALA A 16 -6.05 -6.72 12.03
N ALA A 17 -7.09 -5.89 11.89
CA ALA A 17 -8.07 -6.03 10.81
C ALA A 17 -7.44 -5.75 9.43
N LEU A 18 -6.55 -4.76 9.35
CA LEU A 18 -5.78 -4.48 8.14
C LEU A 18 -4.93 -5.68 7.70
N LEU A 19 -4.25 -6.33 8.65
CA LEU A 19 -3.40 -7.48 8.37
C LEU A 19 -4.22 -8.67 7.87
N GLU A 20 -5.39 -8.91 8.46
CA GLU A 20 -6.33 -9.94 7.98
C GLU A 20 -6.81 -9.64 6.55
N ALA A 21 -7.21 -8.41 6.27
CA ALA A 21 -7.66 -7.99 4.94
C ALA A 21 -6.54 -8.15 3.90
N VAL A 22 -5.33 -7.66 4.20
CA VAL A 22 -4.23 -7.73 3.23
C VAL A 22 -3.71 -9.16 3.04
N GLN A 23 -3.73 -9.99 4.08
CA GLN A 23 -3.45 -11.42 3.93
C GLN A 23 -4.47 -12.08 2.98
N ALA A 24 -5.77 -11.79 3.15
CA ALA A 24 -6.82 -12.29 2.26
C ALA A 24 -6.64 -11.83 0.81
N ALA A 25 -6.25 -10.56 0.58
CA ALA A 25 -5.96 -10.04 -0.75
C ALA A 25 -4.76 -10.75 -1.40
N ILE A 26 -3.67 -10.94 -0.64
CA ILE A 26 -2.47 -11.66 -1.08
C ILE A 26 -2.83 -13.10 -1.47
N ASP A 27 -3.60 -13.80 -0.64
CA ASP A 27 -3.98 -15.19 -0.90
C ASP A 27 -4.93 -15.33 -2.10
N ALA A 28 -5.88 -14.40 -2.25
CA ALA A 28 -6.76 -14.34 -3.41
C ALA A 28 -5.99 -14.07 -4.72
N ALA A 29 -5.04 -13.12 -4.72
CA ALA A 29 -4.19 -12.85 -5.86
C ALA A 29 -3.33 -14.07 -6.24
N ARG A 30 -2.73 -14.72 -5.24
CA ARG A 30 -1.96 -15.97 -5.41
C ARG A 30 -2.80 -17.09 -6.00
N ALA A 31 -4.03 -17.28 -5.52
CA ALA A 31 -4.94 -18.30 -6.05
C ALA A 31 -5.35 -18.03 -7.51
N ALA A 32 -5.48 -16.76 -7.88
CA ALA A 32 -5.76 -16.33 -9.24
C ALA A 32 -4.51 -16.28 -10.16
N THR A 33 -3.32 -16.59 -9.64
CA THR A 33 -2.04 -16.43 -10.36
C THR A 33 -1.78 -14.98 -10.81
N THR A 34 -2.35 -14.01 -10.10
CA THR A 34 -2.08 -12.58 -10.30
C THR A 34 -0.78 -12.20 -9.58
N PRO A 35 0.13 -11.44 -10.22
CA PRO A 35 1.39 -11.04 -9.58
C PRO A 35 1.17 -10.27 -8.27
N VAL A 36 1.91 -10.66 -7.23
CA VAL A 36 2.00 -9.92 -5.96
C VAL A 36 3.35 -9.21 -5.91
N ILE A 37 3.32 -7.89 -5.77
CA ILE A 37 4.49 -7.03 -5.70
C ILE A 37 4.50 -6.32 -4.35
N PHE A 38 5.61 -6.45 -3.62
CA PHE A 38 5.82 -5.80 -2.34
C PHE A 38 6.66 -4.55 -2.53
N LEU A 39 6.10 -3.39 -2.15
CA LEU A 39 6.89 -2.18 -1.97
C LEU A 39 7.47 -2.18 -0.55
N GLN A 40 8.79 -2.04 -0.45
CA GLN A 40 9.53 -1.96 0.81
C GLN A 40 10.27 -0.62 0.88
N ASN A 41 9.93 0.20 1.87
CA ASN A 41 10.57 1.49 2.06
C ASN A 41 11.92 1.33 2.75
N ASP A 42 12.93 1.96 2.18
CA ASP A 42 14.24 2.14 2.78
C ASP A 42 14.25 3.48 3.52
N GLY A 43 13.92 3.43 4.80
CA GLY A 43 13.96 4.58 5.69
C GLY A 43 15.38 5.14 5.83
N ALA A 44 15.46 6.43 6.15
CA ALA A 44 16.73 7.10 6.39
C ALA A 44 17.47 6.46 7.60
N PRO A 45 18.81 6.53 7.67
CA PRO A 45 19.55 6.01 8.81
C PRO A 45 18.99 6.53 10.15
N GLY A 46 18.67 5.60 11.06
CA GLY A 46 18.11 5.92 12.38
C GLY A 46 16.58 5.89 12.45
N THR A 47 15.86 5.69 11.35
CA THR A 47 14.42 5.43 11.39
C THR A 47 14.10 3.97 11.70
N VAL A 48 12.89 3.70 12.15
CA VAL A 48 12.42 2.35 12.52
C VAL A 48 12.34 1.39 11.33
N ASP A 49 12.23 1.95 10.12
CA ASP A 49 12.22 1.27 8.83
C ASP A 49 13.52 1.50 8.06
N ALA A 50 14.63 1.84 8.73
CA ALA A 50 15.93 1.87 8.09
C ALA A 50 16.35 0.44 7.68
N PRO A 51 17.04 0.25 6.54
CA PRO A 51 17.46 -1.08 6.09
C PRO A 51 18.16 -1.93 7.16
N HIS A 52 17.85 -3.23 7.16
CA HIS A 52 18.39 -4.24 8.09
C HIS A 52 17.95 -4.08 9.56
N GLN A 53 16.99 -3.20 9.85
CA GLN A 53 16.33 -3.15 11.16
C GLN A 53 15.19 -4.17 11.23
N PRO A 54 14.86 -4.70 12.43
CA PRO A 54 13.69 -5.57 12.59
C PRO A 54 12.39 -4.95 12.08
N GLY A 55 12.23 -3.63 12.24
CA GLY A 55 11.07 -2.90 11.76
C GLY A 55 11.03 -2.72 10.23
N TRP A 56 12.17 -2.86 9.54
CA TRP A 56 12.25 -2.74 8.08
C TRP A 56 11.81 -4.01 7.36
N GLU A 57 11.85 -5.16 8.02
CA GLU A 57 11.41 -6.43 7.43
C GLU A 57 9.95 -6.38 7.03
N LEU A 58 9.62 -7.05 5.92
CA LEU A 58 8.23 -7.18 5.49
C LEU A 58 7.46 -8.05 6.48
N HIS A 59 6.28 -7.59 6.88
CA HIS A 59 5.40 -8.39 7.74
C HIS A 59 4.90 -9.65 7.01
N PHE A 60 4.56 -9.50 5.73
CA PHE A 60 4.17 -10.60 4.86
C PHE A 60 5.42 -11.10 4.12
N PRO A 61 5.91 -12.32 4.38
CA PRO A 61 7.07 -12.84 3.69
C PRO A 61 6.72 -13.12 2.20
N PRO A 62 7.49 -12.55 1.26
CA PRO A 62 7.33 -12.86 -0.17
C PRO A 62 7.67 -14.32 -0.45
N ARG A 63 6.96 -14.94 -1.40
CA ARG A 63 7.36 -16.22 -2.00
C ARG A 63 8.57 -16.01 -2.90
N ALA A 64 9.32 -17.07 -3.18
CA ALA A 64 10.56 -17.01 -3.98
C ALA A 64 10.41 -16.40 -5.39
N HIS A 65 9.20 -16.41 -5.96
CA HIS A 65 8.90 -15.83 -7.29
C HIS A 65 8.18 -14.49 -7.22
N GLU A 66 7.83 -14.00 -6.02
CA GLU A 66 7.17 -12.71 -5.83
C GLU A 66 8.20 -11.59 -5.80
N ILE A 67 7.78 -10.41 -6.24
CA ILE A 67 8.69 -9.30 -6.52
C ILE A 67 8.72 -8.36 -5.32
N VAL A 68 9.92 -7.98 -4.88
CA VAL A 68 10.12 -6.91 -3.90
C VAL A 68 10.78 -5.73 -4.61
N VAL A 69 10.13 -4.57 -4.56
CA VAL A 69 10.69 -3.31 -5.05
C VAL A 69 11.02 -2.44 -3.84
N ARG A 70 12.31 -2.13 -3.71
CA ARG A 70 12.81 -1.19 -2.69
C ARG A 70 12.62 0.24 -3.18
N LYS A 71 12.24 1.15 -2.28
CA LYS A 71 12.02 2.57 -2.58
C LYS A 71 12.53 3.46 -1.45
N THR A 72 12.95 4.68 -1.76
CA THR A 72 13.31 5.71 -0.76
C THR A 72 12.33 6.89 -0.78
N MET A 73 11.45 6.95 -1.77
CA MET A 73 10.44 7.99 -1.95
C MET A 73 9.05 7.42 -1.65
N ASP A 74 8.07 8.27 -1.30
CA ASP A 74 6.71 7.82 -1.03
C ASP A 74 6.07 7.15 -2.25
N ASN A 75 6.24 7.76 -3.43
CA ASN A 75 5.74 7.23 -4.68
C ASN A 75 6.55 5.99 -5.10
N GLY A 76 5.90 4.82 -5.13
CA GLY A 76 6.51 3.56 -5.53
C GLY A 76 7.11 3.53 -6.93
N PHE A 77 6.75 4.46 -7.81
CA PHE A 77 7.30 4.60 -9.16
C PHE A 77 8.52 5.51 -9.25
N GLU A 78 8.78 6.31 -8.22
CA GLU A 78 9.85 7.31 -8.25
C GLU A 78 11.18 6.66 -7.94
N GLN A 79 12.12 6.72 -8.90
CA GLN A 79 13.46 6.15 -8.78
C GLN A 79 13.46 4.64 -8.49
N THR A 80 12.46 3.91 -8.99
CA THR A 80 12.37 2.44 -8.91
C THR A 80 12.17 1.83 -10.30
N GLY A 81 12.26 0.50 -10.39
CA GLY A 81 11.91 -0.25 -11.60
C GLY A 81 10.44 -0.69 -11.65
N LEU A 82 9.55 -0.14 -10.81
CA LEU A 82 8.17 -0.62 -10.69
C LEU A 82 7.41 -0.54 -12.02
N ASP A 83 7.59 0.54 -12.79
CA ASP A 83 6.91 0.73 -14.07
C ASP A 83 7.32 -0.30 -15.14
N ASP A 84 8.62 -0.56 -15.24
CA ASP A 84 9.18 -1.56 -16.15
C ASP A 84 8.67 -2.96 -15.81
N ILE A 85 8.59 -3.27 -14.51
CA ILE A 85 8.06 -4.55 -14.00
C ILE A 85 6.59 -4.70 -14.39
N LEU A 86 5.76 -3.69 -14.09
CA LEU A 86 4.33 -3.72 -14.38
C LEU A 86 4.06 -3.82 -15.89
N THR A 87 4.78 -3.03 -16.69
CA THR A 87 4.70 -3.07 -18.16
C THR A 87 5.14 -4.42 -18.71
N GLY A 88 6.26 -4.97 -18.23
CA GLY A 88 6.76 -6.29 -18.65
C GLY A 88 5.83 -7.45 -18.29
N LEU A 89 5.03 -7.28 -17.23
CA LEU A 89 3.98 -8.23 -16.85
C LEU A 89 2.63 -7.98 -17.56
N GLY A 90 2.51 -6.94 -18.38
CA GLY A 90 1.28 -6.57 -19.06
C GLY A 90 0.16 -6.08 -18.12
N ILE A 91 0.53 -5.56 -16.95
CA ILE A 91 -0.43 -5.08 -15.94
C ILE A 91 -1.05 -3.76 -16.41
N GLN A 92 -2.35 -3.63 -16.23
CA GLN A 92 -3.10 -2.40 -16.54
C GLN A 92 -3.82 -1.81 -15.34
N THR A 93 -4.08 -2.61 -14.30
CA THR A 93 -4.81 -2.20 -13.10
C THR A 93 -4.11 -2.72 -11.86
N LEU A 94 -4.00 -1.87 -10.84
CA LEU A 94 -3.36 -2.18 -9.56
C LEU A 94 -4.40 -2.19 -8.45
N ALA A 95 -4.41 -3.24 -7.64
CA ALA A 95 -5.02 -3.20 -6.31
C ALA A 95 -3.96 -2.75 -5.31
N LEU A 96 -4.16 -1.62 -4.65
CA LEU A 96 -3.19 -1.06 -3.70
C LEU A 96 -3.63 -1.31 -2.26
N CYS A 97 -2.75 -1.88 -1.45
CA CYS A 97 -2.96 -2.09 -0.02
C CYS A 97 -1.70 -1.69 0.74
N GLY A 98 -1.84 -1.19 1.97
CA GLY A 98 -0.69 -0.88 2.81
C GLY A 98 -0.84 0.35 3.69
N VAL A 99 0.32 0.91 4.05
CA VAL A 99 0.44 2.05 4.94
C VAL A 99 1.57 2.96 4.43
N LEU A 100 1.52 4.27 4.65
CA LEU A 100 0.41 5.04 5.20
C LEU A 100 -0.54 5.53 4.09
N SER A 101 -1.83 5.62 4.39
CA SER A 101 -2.90 6.01 3.45
C SER A 101 -2.59 7.29 2.66
N GLU A 102 -2.26 8.37 3.34
CA GLU A 102 -2.01 9.70 2.80
C GLU A 102 -0.59 9.91 2.28
N MET A 103 0.33 9.00 2.63
CA MET A 103 1.73 9.05 2.24
C MET A 103 1.98 8.08 1.07
N CYS A 104 2.68 6.98 1.32
CA CYS A 104 3.08 6.03 0.28
C CYS A 104 1.92 5.48 -0.54
N VAL A 105 0.76 5.20 0.07
CA VAL A 105 -0.40 4.63 -0.65
C VAL A 105 -0.95 5.65 -1.65
N ALA A 106 -1.33 6.85 -1.18
CA ALA A 106 -1.85 7.90 -2.06
C ALA A 106 -0.82 8.36 -3.10
N ALA A 107 0.45 8.50 -2.73
CA ALA A 107 1.52 8.90 -3.66
C ALA A 107 1.70 7.86 -4.78
N THR A 108 1.69 6.57 -4.45
CA THR A 108 1.79 5.49 -5.44
C THR A 108 0.54 5.39 -6.30
N ALA A 109 -0.66 5.58 -5.73
CA ALA A 109 -1.91 5.63 -6.48
C ALA A 109 -1.88 6.74 -7.54
N ARG A 110 -1.49 7.97 -7.16
CA ARG A 110 -1.33 9.08 -8.12
C ARG A 110 -0.26 8.76 -9.17
N GLY A 111 0.86 8.17 -8.75
CA GLY A 111 1.93 7.74 -9.66
C GLY A 111 1.46 6.72 -10.70
N ALA A 112 0.56 5.81 -10.31
CA ALA A 112 -0.07 4.83 -11.19
C ALA A 112 -1.03 5.51 -12.18
N MET A 113 -1.91 6.39 -11.70
CA MET A 113 -2.86 7.15 -12.52
C MET A 113 -2.13 7.98 -13.59
N GLN A 114 -1.05 8.69 -13.21
CA GLN A 114 -0.23 9.49 -14.13
C GLN A 114 0.41 8.66 -15.26
N ARG A 115 0.56 7.35 -15.07
CA ARG A 115 1.10 6.41 -16.05
C ARG A 115 0.01 5.64 -16.81
N GLY A 116 -1.26 5.93 -16.53
CA GLY A 116 -2.41 5.31 -17.19
C GLY A 116 -2.81 3.94 -16.64
N TYR A 117 -2.30 3.54 -15.46
CA TYR A 117 -2.81 2.35 -14.78
C TYR A 117 -4.15 2.66 -14.11
N GLY A 118 -5.10 1.73 -14.20
CA GLY A 118 -6.26 1.72 -13.33
C GLY A 118 -5.85 1.45 -11.88
N VAL A 119 -6.56 2.03 -10.92
CA VAL A 119 -6.30 1.82 -9.49
C VAL A 119 -7.58 1.37 -8.79
N ILE A 120 -7.47 0.27 -8.05
CA ILE A 120 -8.48 -0.21 -7.11
C ILE A 120 -7.90 0.00 -5.70
N LEU A 121 -8.62 0.73 -4.86
CA LEU A 121 -8.26 0.97 -3.47
C LEU A 121 -9.36 0.40 -2.56
N PRO A 122 -9.15 -0.77 -1.94
CA PRO A 122 -10.08 -1.31 -0.95
C PRO A 122 -10.02 -0.52 0.35
N HIS A 123 -11.19 -0.10 0.85
CA HIS A 123 -11.32 0.74 2.04
C HIS A 123 -10.72 0.11 3.31
N ASP A 124 -10.77 -1.22 3.43
CA ASP A 124 -10.17 -1.99 4.54
C ASP A 124 -8.71 -2.40 4.29
N GLY A 125 -8.14 -2.10 3.12
CA GLY A 125 -6.79 -2.50 2.72
C GLY A 125 -5.72 -1.45 2.97
N HIS A 126 -6.06 -0.30 3.57
CA HIS A 126 -5.08 0.72 3.94
C HIS A 126 -5.36 1.36 5.29
N ALA A 127 -4.30 1.87 5.94
CA ALA A 127 -4.41 2.54 7.23
C ALA A 127 -3.34 3.62 7.44
N THR A 128 -3.54 4.44 8.47
CA THR A 128 -2.59 5.46 8.91
C THR A 128 -2.70 5.71 10.42
N TYR A 129 -1.99 6.69 10.94
CA TYR A 129 -1.99 7.12 12.34
C TYR A 129 -2.98 8.27 12.58
N ASP A 130 -3.29 8.53 13.86
CA ASP A 130 -3.99 9.75 14.25
C ASP A 130 -3.16 10.97 13.85
N VAL A 131 -3.81 11.98 13.28
CA VAL A 131 -3.15 13.25 13.01
C VAL A 131 -3.16 14.06 14.30
N PRO A 132 -1.98 14.49 14.81
CA PRO A 132 -1.91 15.23 16.04
C PRO A 132 -2.61 16.60 15.90
N PRO A 133 -3.06 17.20 17.01
CA PRO A 133 -3.57 18.58 17.02
C PRO A 133 -2.60 19.55 16.33
N GLY A 134 -3.15 20.42 15.50
CA GLY A 134 -2.37 21.35 14.68
C GLY A 134 -2.46 22.81 15.16
N PRO A 135 -1.77 23.72 14.45
CA PRO A 135 -1.90 25.15 14.67
C PRO A 135 -3.35 25.64 14.59
N GLY A 136 -3.63 26.78 15.22
CA GLY A 136 -4.97 27.40 15.18
C GLY A 136 -6.03 26.67 16.01
N GLY A 137 -5.64 25.73 16.88
CA GLY A 137 -6.57 25.01 17.76
C GLY A 137 -7.32 23.88 17.06
N SER A 138 -6.81 23.39 15.92
CA SER A 138 -7.36 22.17 15.30
C SER A 138 -7.15 20.98 16.24
N GLY A 139 -8.24 20.26 16.52
CA GLY A 139 -8.19 19.05 17.34
C GLY A 139 -7.49 17.89 16.64
N LEU A 140 -7.30 16.80 17.37
CA LEU A 140 -6.83 15.54 16.82
C LEU A 140 -7.79 15.04 15.72
N VAL A 141 -7.25 14.52 14.62
CA VAL A 141 -8.04 13.83 13.60
C VAL A 141 -7.81 12.33 13.76
N PRO A 142 -8.88 11.54 14.04
CA PRO A 142 -8.75 10.09 14.16
C PRO A 142 -8.18 9.45 12.88
N ALA A 143 -7.36 8.43 13.06
CA ALA A 143 -6.69 7.68 11.99
C ALA A 143 -7.66 7.22 10.89
N ALA A 144 -8.84 6.72 11.27
CA ALA A 144 -9.87 6.29 10.32
C ALA A 144 -10.38 7.45 9.45
N MET A 145 -10.52 8.66 10.02
CA MET A 145 -10.92 9.85 9.26
C MET A 145 -9.78 10.33 8.34
N ALA A 146 -8.54 10.28 8.81
CA ALA A 146 -7.37 10.61 8.00
C ALA A 146 -7.23 9.65 6.81
N ALA A 147 -7.34 8.34 7.04
CA ALA A 147 -7.33 7.32 5.99
C ALA A 147 -8.47 7.54 4.98
N ARG A 148 -9.70 7.76 5.46
CA ARG A 148 -10.85 8.03 4.57
C ARG A 148 -10.66 9.31 3.77
N SER A 149 -10.10 10.36 4.37
CA SER A 149 -9.81 11.60 3.66
C SER A 149 -8.73 11.43 2.60
N ALA A 150 -7.70 10.61 2.87
CA ALA A 150 -6.65 10.28 1.91
C ALA A 150 -7.22 9.54 0.69
N GLU A 151 -8.01 8.50 0.93
CA GLU A 151 -8.74 7.75 -0.10
C GLU A 151 -9.62 8.68 -0.95
N TRP A 152 -10.44 9.51 -0.31
CA TRP A 152 -11.31 10.47 -1.00
C TRP A 152 -10.52 11.48 -1.85
N SER A 153 -9.33 11.89 -1.40
CA SER A 153 -8.50 12.87 -2.11
C SER A 153 -7.93 12.38 -3.45
N LEU A 154 -8.05 11.08 -3.75
CA LEU A 154 -7.62 10.49 -5.02
C LEU A 154 -8.62 10.76 -6.16
N GLY A 155 -9.84 11.20 -5.83
CA GLY A 155 -10.85 11.60 -6.80
C GLY A 155 -11.55 10.44 -7.51
N ASP A 156 -12.32 10.76 -8.54
CA ASP A 156 -13.21 9.81 -9.24
C ASP A 156 -12.48 8.91 -10.26
N GLU A 157 -11.17 9.07 -10.40
CA GLU A 157 -10.34 8.30 -11.34
C GLU A 157 -9.92 6.92 -10.79
N ILE A 158 -10.13 6.67 -9.49
CA ILE A 158 -9.88 5.38 -8.86
C ILE A 158 -11.19 4.66 -8.54
N ILE A 159 -11.12 3.34 -8.45
CA ILE A 159 -12.21 2.50 -7.97
C ILE A 159 -12.01 2.23 -6.49
N VAL A 160 -12.87 2.81 -5.65
CA VAL A 160 -12.93 2.46 -4.22
C VAL A 160 -13.93 1.33 -4.02
N VAL A 161 -13.49 0.24 -3.41
CA VAL A 161 -14.36 -0.88 -3.01
C VAL A 161 -14.45 -0.96 -1.49
N ALA A 162 -15.54 -1.51 -0.97
CA ALA A 162 -15.76 -1.57 0.47
C ALA A 162 -14.77 -2.51 1.17
N SER A 163 -14.40 -3.62 0.52
CA SER A 163 -13.44 -4.57 1.06
C SER A 163 -12.51 -5.14 -0.01
N VAL A 164 -11.31 -5.57 0.40
CA VAL A 164 -10.44 -6.46 -0.38
C VAL A 164 -11.17 -7.67 -0.95
N ALA A 165 -12.21 -8.16 -0.27
CA ALA A 165 -13.02 -9.30 -0.72
C ALA A 165 -13.87 -9.00 -1.98
N ASP A 166 -14.10 -7.73 -2.27
CA ASP A 166 -14.82 -7.27 -3.46
C ASP A 166 -13.93 -7.22 -4.70
N ILE A 167 -12.61 -7.39 -4.53
CA ILE A 167 -11.65 -7.41 -5.64
C ILE A 167 -11.74 -8.75 -6.37
N ARG A 168 -11.64 -8.71 -7.70
CA ARG A 168 -11.54 -9.89 -8.55
C ARG A 168 -10.19 -9.85 -9.25
N PHE A 169 -9.35 -10.82 -8.91
CA PHE A 169 -8.04 -11.00 -9.49
C PHE A 169 -8.13 -11.93 -10.70
N SER A 170 -7.41 -11.58 -11.76
CA SER A 170 -7.28 -12.40 -12.97
C SER A 170 -5.86 -12.29 -13.53
N ILE A 171 -5.52 -13.24 -14.40
CA ILE A 171 -4.27 -13.21 -15.14
C ILE A 171 -4.41 -12.17 -16.26
N PRO A 172 -3.39 -11.33 -16.52
CA PRO A 172 -3.38 -10.47 -17.70
C PRO A 172 -3.54 -11.31 -18.97
N GLU A 173 -4.49 -10.97 -19.83
CA GLU A 173 -4.57 -11.59 -21.16
C GLU A 173 -3.28 -11.24 -21.91
N LYS A 174 -2.52 -12.26 -22.31
CA LYS A 174 -1.36 -12.06 -23.19
C LYS A 174 -1.87 -11.53 -24.53
N ARG A 175 -1.49 -10.30 -24.88
CA ARG A 175 -1.65 -9.80 -26.26
C ARG A 175 -0.67 -10.48 -27.20
#